data_AF-A0AAI8MKN4-F1
#
_entry.id   AF-A0AAI8MKN4-F1
#
_cell.length_a   1.000
_cell.length_b   1.000
_cell.length_c   1.000
_cell.angle_alpha   90.00
_cell.angle_beta   90.00
_cell.angle_gamma   90.00
#
_symmetry.space_group_name_H-M   'P 1'
#
loop_
_entity.id
_entity.type
_entity.pdbx_description
1 polymer ?
#
loop_
_entity_poly.entity_id
_entity_poly.type
_entity_poly.pdbx_seq_one_letter_code
_entity_poly.pdbx_strand_id
1 'polypeptide(L)'
;MKKLGVFVMSVVVAGMLNGCFDSTPSCDDKVITQHLNDVLTELYKNIATFSLSEYKTERVDDNAKKVTCQAKISITAFGQTNTDILRYTAQNTGKDIEVEILDN
;
A
#
# COMPACT_ATOMS: atom_id res chain seq x y z
N MET A 1 -4.75 -14.95 20.32
CA MET A 1 -4.60 -13.62 19.69
C MET A 1 -3.10 -13.31 19.59
N LYS A 2 -2.41 -13.86 18.58
CA LYS A 2 -1.01 -13.51 18.31
C LYS A 2 -1.05 -12.20 17.53
N LYS A 3 -0.68 -11.11 18.20
CA LYS A 3 -0.43 -9.83 17.55
C LYS A 3 0.66 -10.08 16.51
N LEU A 4 0.34 -9.95 15.21
CA LEU A 4 1.37 -9.92 14.18
C LEU A 4 2.29 -8.75 14.58
N GLY A 5 3.56 -9.08 14.81
CA GLY A 5 4.57 -8.10 15.20
C GLY A 5 4.65 -7.01 14.15
N VAL A 6 4.56 -5.77 14.63
CA VAL A 6 4.84 -4.53 13.92
C VAL A 6 6.14 -4.69 13.12
N PHE A 7 6.03 -4.63 11.80
CA PHE A 7 7.17 -4.69 10.88
C PHE A 7 7.29 -3.31 10.24
N VAL A 8 8.13 -2.47 10.86
CA VAL A 8 8.53 -1.19 10.28
C VAL A 8 9.39 -1.50 9.07
N MET A 9 8.81 -1.46 7.87
CA MET A 9 9.58 -1.37 6.64
C MET A 9 9.02 -0.25 5.79
N SER A 10 9.70 0.90 5.81
CA SER A 10 9.56 1.92 4.79
C SER A 10 10.17 1.36 3.49
N VAL A 11 9.38 0.55 2.77
CA VAL A 11 9.74 0.04 1.44
C VAL A 11 9.20 1.05 0.44
N VAL A 12 10.08 1.93 -0.05
CA VAL A 12 9.74 2.83 -1.15
C VAL A 12 9.88 2.05 -2.45
N VAL A 13 8.76 1.66 -3.05
CA VAL A 13 8.73 1.12 -4.41
C VAL A 13 8.31 2.25 -5.34
N ALA A 14 9.25 2.73 -6.16
CA ALA A 14 8.99 3.69 -7.21
C ALA A 14 8.58 2.95 -8.49
N GLY A 15 7.38 3.24 -8.99
CA GLY A 15 6.88 2.73 -10.26
C GLY A 15 6.88 3.77 -11.37
N MET A 16 7.66 3.54 -12.41
CA MET A 16 7.74 4.41 -13.59
C MET A 16 6.43 4.31 -14.38
N LEU A 17 5.60 5.34 -14.26
CA LEU A 17 4.40 5.50 -15.08
C LEU A 17 4.66 6.50 -16.20
N ASN A 18 4.62 6.04 -17.45
CA ASN A 18 4.70 6.86 -18.67
C ASN A 18 3.43 7.71 -18.91
N GLY A 19 2.77 8.20 -17.86
CA GLY A 19 1.58 9.04 -17.95
C GLY A 19 1.72 10.24 -17.05
N CYS A 20 1.46 11.45 -17.56
CA CYS A 20 1.44 12.70 -16.81
C CYS A 20 0.38 12.66 -15.70
N PHE A 21 0.67 12.01 -14.57
CA PHE A 21 -0.09 12.21 -13.36
C PHE A 21 0.40 13.53 -12.77
N ASP A 22 -0.34 14.61 -12.96
CA ASP A 22 -0.11 15.88 -12.24
C ASP A 22 -0.93 15.91 -10.94
N SER A 23 -1.88 15.00 -10.78
CA SER A 23 -2.82 14.96 -9.66
C SER A 23 -2.35 14.10 -8.49
N THR A 24 -2.87 14.41 -7.31
CA THR A 24 -2.81 13.55 -6.12
C THR A 24 -3.38 12.16 -6.45
N PRO A 25 -2.70 11.06 -6.08
CA PRO A 25 -3.19 9.71 -6.34
C PRO A 25 -4.45 9.36 -5.51
N SER A 26 -5.24 8.39 -5.99
CA SER A 26 -6.37 7.81 -5.25
C SER A 26 -5.95 6.57 -4.45
N CYS A 27 -6.58 6.32 -3.30
CA CYS A 27 -6.25 5.15 -2.47
C CYS A 27 -6.47 3.82 -3.18
N ASP A 28 -7.53 3.71 -3.99
CA ASP A 28 -7.89 2.50 -4.73
C ASP A 28 -7.28 2.44 -6.14
N ASP A 29 -6.30 3.31 -6.43
CA ASP A 29 -5.61 3.30 -7.71
C ASP A 29 -4.95 1.93 -7.97
N LYS A 30 -5.10 1.43 -9.20
CA LYS A 30 -4.61 0.10 -9.57
C LYS A 30 -3.09 -0.01 -9.47
N VAL A 31 -2.37 1.05 -9.81
CA VAL A 31 -0.90 1.06 -9.76
C VAL A 31 -0.44 1.01 -8.31
N ILE A 32 -1.05 1.80 -7.44
CA ILE A 32 -0.77 1.76 -6.00
C ILE A 32 -1.09 0.38 -5.42
N THR A 33 -2.23 -0.19 -5.79
CA THR A 33 -2.64 -1.53 -5.36
C THR A 33 -1.64 -2.60 -5.82
N GLN A 34 -1.11 -2.48 -7.03
CA GLN A 34 -0.07 -3.39 -7.53
C GLN A 34 1.22 -3.23 -6.73
N HIS A 35 1.70 -2.00 -6.50
CA HIS A 35 2.90 -1.75 -5.70
C HIS A 35 2.77 -2.28 -4.27
N LEU A 36 1.61 -2.09 -3.63
CA LEU A 36 1.37 -2.66 -2.31
C LEU A 36 1.44 -4.18 -2.33
N ASN A 37 0.85 -4.84 -3.33
CA ASN A 37 0.95 -6.30 -3.46
C ASN A 37 2.38 -6.77 -3.71
N ASP A 38 3.18 -6.04 -4.50
CA ASP A 38 4.59 -6.37 -4.75
C ASP A 38 5.41 -6.26 -3.46
N VAL A 39 5.24 -5.16 -2.70
CA VAL A 39 5.87 -4.98 -1.38
C VAL A 39 5.49 -6.12 -0.43
N LEU A 40 4.19 -6.41 -0.31
CA LEU A 40 3.71 -7.49 0.56
C LEU A 40 4.24 -8.86 0.12
N THR A 41 4.31 -9.11 -1.18
CA THR A 41 4.85 -10.35 -1.74
C THR A 41 6.33 -10.51 -1.43
N GLU A 42 7.11 -9.44 -1.53
CA GLU A 42 8.53 -9.42 -1.15
C GLU A 42 8.71 -9.66 0.35
N LEU A 43 7.94 -8.95 1.18
CA LEU A 43 7.98 -9.07 2.65
C LEU A 43 7.69 -10.49 3.13
N TYR A 44 6.71 -11.16 2.51
CA TYR A 44 6.32 -12.52 2.85
C TYR A 44 6.97 -13.58 1.94
N LYS A 45 7.93 -13.19 1.09
CA LYS A 45 8.71 -14.11 0.23
C LYS A 45 7.83 -15.13 -0.53
N ASN A 46 6.68 -14.69 -1.06
CA ASN A 46 5.71 -15.53 -1.78
C ASN A 46 5.07 -16.69 -0.96
N ILE A 47 5.15 -16.69 0.38
CA ILE A 47 4.52 -17.74 1.21
C ILE A 47 3.04 -17.48 1.51
N ALA A 48 2.54 -16.31 1.15
CA ALA A 48 1.19 -15.84 1.41
C ALA A 48 0.59 -15.18 0.16
N THR A 49 -0.73 -15.21 0.05
CA THR A 49 -1.49 -14.42 -0.92
C THR A 49 -2.19 -13.26 -0.24
N PHE A 50 -2.29 -12.14 -0.95
CA PHE A 50 -2.82 -10.88 -0.45
C PHE A 50 -4.05 -10.45 -1.23
N SER A 51 -5.01 -9.87 -0.52
CA SER A 51 -6.13 -9.17 -1.13
C SER A 51 -6.39 -7.89 -0.34
N LEU A 52 -6.43 -6.77 -1.06
CA LEU A 52 -6.69 -5.45 -0.51
C LEU A 52 -8.10 -5.01 -0.92
N SER A 53 -8.87 -4.53 0.05
CA SER A 53 -10.25 -4.08 -0.15
C SER A 53 -10.61 -2.97 0.85
N GLU A 54 -11.84 -2.44 0.77
CA GLU A 54 -12.36 -1.45 1.72
C GLU A 54 -11.44 -0.21 1.89
N TYR A 55 -10.92 0.29 0.78
CA TYR A 55 -10.04 1.48 0.74
C TYR A 55 -10.74 2.71 1.30
N LYS A 56 -10.02 3.47 2.13
CA LYS A 56 -10.49 4.72 2.74
C LYS A 56 -9.38 5.76 2.71
N THR A 57 -9.73 6.97 2.28
CA THR A 57 -8.86 8.14 2.38
C THR A 57 -8.89 8.69 3.79
N GLU A 58 -7.74 8.75 4.45
CA GLU A 58 -7.60 9.42 5.76
C GLU A 58 -7.29 10.91 5.59
N ARG A 59 -6.33 11.21 4.70
CA ARG A 59 -5.81 12.56 4.51
C ARG A 59 -5.36 12.75 3.07
N VAL A 60 -5.59 13.95 2.56
CA VAL A 60 -5.10 14.42 1.27
C VAL A 60 -4.21 15.64 1.52
N ASP A 61 -3.05 15.67 0.90
CA ASP A 61 -2.16 16.82 0.81
C ASP A 61 -1.89 17.12 -0.67
N ASP A 62 -2.71 18.01 -1.24
CA ASP A 62 -2.63 18.37 -2.65
C ASP A 62 -1.37 19.16 -3.00
N ASN A 63 -0.79 19.87 -2.03
CA ASN A 63 0.47 20.60 -2.24
C ASN A 63 1.64 19.62 -2.40
N ALA A 64 1.66 18.56 -1.60
CA ALA A 64 2.64 17.50 -1.67
C ALA A 64 2.29 16.40 -2.69
N LYS A 65 1.10 16.49 -3.33
CA LYS A 65 0.50 15.44 -4.17
C LYS A 65 0.52 14.07 -3.48
N LYS A 66 0.19 14.06 -2.20
CA LYS A 66 0.27 12.89 -1.31
C LYS A 66 -1.09 12.57 -0.71
N VAL A 67 -1.43 11.29 -0.67
CA VAL A 67 -2.62 10.78 0.01
C VAL A 67 -2.20 9.79 1.10
N THR A 68 -2.90 9.80 2.23
CA THR A 68 -2.81 8.78 3.28
C THR A 68 -4.08 7.97 3.28
N CYS A 69 -3.93 6.65 3.29
CA CYS A 69 -4.99 5.69 3.05
C CYS A 69 -5.00 4.58 4.09
N GLN A 70 -6.17 4.01 4.30
CA GLN A 70 -6.39 2.73 4.94
C GLN A 70 -6.96 1.76 3.91
N ALA A 71 -6.54 0.50 3.97
CA ALA A 71 -7.19 -0.59 3.27
C ALA A 71 -7.28 -1.80 4.20
N LYS A 72 -8.32 -2.60 4.05
CA LYS A 72 -8.38 -3.91 4.67
C LYS A 72 -7.50 -4.86 3.88
N ILE A 73 -6.57 -5.51 4.55
CA ILE A 73 -5.70 -6.54 3.98
C ILE A 73 -6.15 -7.91 4.46
N SER A 74 -6.34 -8.83 3.53
CA SER A 74 -6.54 -10.25 3.80
C SER A 74 -5.27 -11.01 3.41
N ILE A 75 -4.66 -11.69 4.37
CA ILE A 75 -3.42 -12.45 4.22
C ILE A 75 -3.77 -13.92 4.36
N THR A 76 -3.61 -14.69 3.29
CA THR A 76 -3.84 -16.13 3.32
C THR A 76 -2.52 -16.89 3.23
N ALA A 77 -2.21 -17.67 4.25
CA ALA A 77 -1.02 -18.53 4.30
C ALA A 77 -1.37 -19.87 4.95
N PHE A 78 -0.88 -20.97 4.38
CA PHE A 78 -1.10 -22.33 4.91
C PHE A 78 -2.58 -22.67 5.19
N GLY A 79 -3.49 -22.20 4.32
CA GLY A 79 -4.93 -22.43 4.46
C GLY A 79 -5.62 -21.63 5.57
N GLN A 80 -4.91 -20.69 6.20
CA GLN A 80 -5.48 -19.74 7.16
C GLN A 80 -5.50 -18.34 6.57
N THR A 81 -6.63 -17.65 6.73
CA THR A 81 -6.79 -16.25 6.33
C THR A 81 -6.89 -15.38 7.58
N ASN A 82 -6.00 -14.39 7.67
CA ASN A 82 -6.07 -13.33 8.67
C ASN A 82 -6.39 -12.01 7.99
N THR A 83 -7.15 -11.15 8.66
CA THR A 83 -7.47 -9.81 8.16
C THR A 83 -6.94 -8.75 9.11
N ASP A 84 -6.38 -7.69 8.55
CA ASP A 84 -5.90 -6.52 9.29
C ASP A 84 -6.20 -5.23 8.52
N ILE A 85 -5.85 -4.09 9.10
CA ILE A 85 -5.90 -2.78 8.45
C ILE A 85 -4.48 -2.37 8.07
N LEU A 86 -4.25 -2.17 6.78
CA LEU A 86 -3.02 -1.61 6.24
C LEU A 86 -3.18 -0.10 6.11
N ARG A 87 -2.32 0.67 6.80
CA ARG A 87 -2.17 2.11 6.56
C ARG A 87 -1.00 2.34 5.62
N TYR A 88 -1.16 3.25 4.67
CA TYR A 88 -0.09 3.60 3.75
C TYR A 88 -0.24 5.03 3.25
N THR A 89 0.83 5.59 2.73
CA THR A 89 0.80 6.82 1.95
C THR A 89 1.17 6.53 0.50
N ALA A 90 0.57 7.28 -0.42
CA ALA A 90 1.00 7.29 -1.80
C ALA A 90 1.25 8.74 -2.23
N GLN A 91 2.41 8.97 -2.82
CA GLN A 91 2.85 10.29 -3.24
C GLN A 91 3.25 10.28 -4.69
N ASN A 92 2.73 11.23 -5.45
CA ASN A 92 3.15 11.45 -6.81
C ASN A 92 4.31 12.46 -6.84
N THR A 93 5.48 12.02 -7.29
CA THR A 93 6.70 12.84 -7.37
C THR A 93 6.88 13.53 -8.73
N GLY A 94 5.93 13.33 -9.65
CA GLY A 94 5.97 13.80 -11.04
C GLY A 94 6.74 12.89 -12.00
N LYS A 95 7.48 11.90 -11.48
CA LYS A 95 8.15 10.85 -12.27
C LYS A 95 7.58 9.46 -11.96
N ASP A 96 7.28 9.24 -10.69
CA ASP A 96 6.85 7.96 -10.14
C ASP A 96 5.77 8.20 -9.08
N ILE A 97 5.07 7.12 -8.74
CA ILE A 97 4.29 7.05 -7.49
C ILE A 97 5.14 6.32 -6.46
N GLU A 98 5.42 6.99 -5.36
CA GLU A 98 6.06 6.39 -4.19
C GLU A 98 4.97 5.94 -3.22
N VAL A 99 5.04 4.68 -2.78
CA VAL A 99 4.14 4.11 -1.79
C VAL A 99 4.93 3.75 -0.53
N GLU A 100 4.41 4.13 0.63
CA GLU A 100 5.03 3.84 1.92
C GLU A 100 3.98 3.23 2.85
N ILE A 101 4.23 2.02 3.36
CA ILE A 101 3.38 1.40 4.39
C ILE A 101 3.70 2.05 5.74
N LEU A 102 2.66 2.47 6.46
CA LEU A 102 2.76 3.06 7.78
C LEU A 102 2.52 1.99 8.85
N ASP A 103 3.29 2.03 9.93
CA ASP A 103 2.95 1.26 11.13
C ASP A 103 1.69 1.80 11.79
N ASN A 104 0.85 0.88 12.29
CA ASN A 104 -0.30 1.18 13.13
C ASN A 104 0.10 1.42 14.59
#